data_AF-A0A418KTS6-F1
#
_entry.id   AF-A0A418KTS6-F1
#
_cell.length_a   1.000
_cell.length_b   1.000
_cell.length_c   1.000
_cell.angle_alpha   90.00
_cell.angle_beta   90.00
_cell.angle_gamma   90.00
#
_symmetry.space_group_name_H-M   'P 1'
#
loop_
_entity.id
_entity.type
_entity.pdbx_description
1 polymer ?
#
loop_
_entity_poly.entity_id
_entity_poly.type
_entity_poly.pdbx_seq_one_letter_code
_entity_poly.pdbx_strand_id
1 'polypeptide(L)'
;MTLLLLVVLVLGLLSGGTPPDDPSGDNPPAATDTSATGTAAPTPSRTPGEPTAQPTSPLEGVAATDSPDEYAARVAEIVLGTNPRDHARDDYLTLLLGEVSDEAVGESRERIEPVIAAALPDDYQWLRQRDYGQVNTFEVEHVWEPEVVDDVRDRIPEGYAVRTVAGTQTTRFTDENGDRASSSTPRLLTVFTFCPSDGTCSLVSIPQEVLR
;
A
#
# COMPACT_ATOMS: atom_id res chain seq x y z
N MET A 1 -32.10 -11.78 21.70
CA MET A 1 -30.96 -11.49 22.60
C MET A 1 -29.86 -10.97 21.70
N THR A 2 -29.75 -9.65 21.59
CA THR A 2 -28.93 -8.96 20.57
C THR A 2 -27.51 -8.86 21.10
N LEU A 3 -26.55 -9.54 20.48
CA LEU A 3 -25.13 -9.45 20.85
C LEU A 3 -24.48 -8.38 19.96
N LEU A 4 -24.17 -7.24 20.59
CA LEU A 4 -23.43 -6.13 19.99
C LEU A 4 -21.94 -6.50 20.00
N LEU A 5 -21.30 -6.64 18.84
CA LEU A 5 -19.86 -6.88 18.74
C LEU A 5 -19.14 -5.56 18.45
N LEU A 6 -18.52 -5.03 19.51
CA LEU A 6 -17.78 -3.77 19.57
C LEU A 6 -16.31 -4.09 19.32
N VAL A 7 -15.78 -3.80 18.13
CA VAL A 7 -14.34 -3.84 17.86
C VAL A 7 -13.81 -2.42 18.11
N VAL A 8 -13.05 -2.27 19.18
CA VAL A 8 -12.54 -1.00 19.69
C VAL A 8 -11.30 -0.58 18.88
N LEU A 9 -11.40 0.60 18.26
CA LEU A 9 -10.36 1.33 17.56
C LEU A 9 -9.51 2.09 18.59
N VAL A 10 -8.22 1.75 18.72
CA VAL A 10 -7.30 2.48 19.61
C VAL A 10 -6.53 3.52 18.80
N LEU A 11 -6.94 4.79 18.98
CA LEU A 11 -6.25 5.99 18.54
C LEU A 11 -5.56 6.63 19.75
N GLY A 12 -4.26 6.93 19.65
CA GLY A 12 -3.54 7.78 20.59
C GLY A 12 -2.46 8.55 19.81
N LEU A 13 -2.72 9.75 19.28
CA LEU A 13 -2.76 11.04 19.98
C LEU A 13 -1.57 11.22 20.94
N LEU A 14 -0.48 11.76 20.41
CA LEU A 14 0.39 12.67 21.15
C LEU A 14 0.39 14.03 20.45
N SER A 15 -0.36 14.96 21.06
CA SER A 15 -0.14 16.40 21.11
C SER A 15 1.38 16.70 21.21
N GLY A 16 1.95 17.70 20.54
CA GLY A 16 1.55 19.11 20.53
C GLY A 16 2.62 19.90 21.29
N GLY A 17 3.52 20.59 20.56
CA GLY A 17 4.55 21.46 21.11
C GLY A 17 4.69 22.71 20.25
N THR A 18 4.38 23.85 20.85
CA THR A 18 4.28 25.22 20.31
C THR A 18 5.59 25.75 19.68
N PRO A 19 5.49 26.63 18.66
CA PRO A 19 6.64 27.40 18.18
C PRO A 19 7.01 28.50 19.19
N PRO A 20 8.29 28.79 19.43
CA PRO A 20 8.69 29.98 20.16
C PRO A 20 8.62 31.23 19.26
N ASP A 21 7.93 32.24 19.80
CA ASP A 21 7.87 33.61 19.30
C ASP A 21 9.25 34.29 19.25
N ASP A 22 9.39 35.13 18.23
CA ASP A 22 10.47 36.05 17.91
C ASP A 22 10.34 37.35 18.74
N PRO A 23 11.41 37.91 19.32
CA PRO A 23 11.41 39.30 19.76
C PRO A 23 12.28 40.21 18.86
N SER A 24 11.59 41.20 18.28
CA SER A 24 12.04 42.41 17.58
C SER A 24 13.33 43.09 18.08
N GLY A 25 14.08 43.70 17.14
CA GLY A 25 15.06 44.76 17.47
C GLY A 25 15.89 45.33 16.30
N ASP A 26 15.38 46.42 15.70
CA ASP A 26 16.09 47.62 15.17
C ASP A 26 17.19 47.55 14.08
N ASN A 27 16.84 47.98 12.84
CA ASN A 27 17.18 49.31 12.26
C ASN A 27 16.98 49.36 10.72
N PRO A 28 16.39 50.43 10.14
CA PRO A 28 16.47 50.75 8.72
C PRO A 28 17.64 51.72 8.42
N PRO A 29 18.16 51.74 7.17
CA PRO A 29 17.91 52.92 6.35
C PRO A 29 17.72 52.67 4.83
N ALA A 30 16.84 53.50 4.27
CA ALA A 30 16.77 54.12 2.94
C ALA A 30 17.44 53.50 1.69
N ALA A 31 16.56 53.16 0.73
CA ALA A 31 16.53 53.54 -0.69
C ALA A 31 17.74 53.26 -1.62
N THR A 32 17.52 52.47 -2.66
CA THR A 32 17.75 52.91 -4.06
C THR A 32 16.94 52.06 -5.04
N ASP A 33 16.23 52.71 -5.96
CA ASP A 33 15.70 52.12 -7.19
C ASP A 33 16.81 51.47 -8.02
N THR A 34 16.57 50.27 -8.54
CA THR A 34 17.20 49.80 -9.78
C THR A 34 16.28 48.79 -10.45
N SER A 35 15.65 49.20 -11.54
CA SER A 35 15.05 48.31 -12.52
C SER A 35 16.13 47.41 -13.11
N ALA A 36 15.96 46.08 -13.01
CA ALA A 36 16.71 45.12 -13.79
C ALA A 36 15.75 44.16 -14.50
N THR A 37 15.89 44.22 -15.81
CA THR A 37 15.22 43.49 -16.88
C THR A 37 15.26 41.96 -16.71
N GLY A 38 14.10 41.34 -16.94
CA GLY A 38 13.87 40.01 -17.50
C GLY A 38 14.95 38.93 -17.42
N THR A 39 14.63 37.83 -16.74
CA THR A 39 14.71 36.47 -17.29
C THR A 39 13.69 35.64 -16.50
N ALA A 40 12.55 35.35 -17.12
CA ALA A 40 11.64 34.34 -16.62
C ALA A 40 12.40 33.01 -16.65
N ALA A 41 12.66 32.45 -15.46
CA ALA A 41 13.15 31.08 -15.35
C ALA A 41 12.14 30.14 -16.05
N PRO A 42 12.57 29.19 -16.88
CA PRO A 42 11.67 28.18 -17.40
C PRO A 42 11.19 27.35 -16.22
N THR A 43 9.93 27.52 -15.84
CA THR A 43 9.24 26.62 -14.93
C THR A 43 9.28 25.22 -15.56
N PRO A 44 9.82 24.19 -14.90
CA PRO A 44 9.68 22.83 -15.42
C PRO A 44 8.20 22.47 -15.33
N SER A 45 7.52 22.49 -16.48
CA SER A 45 6.21 21.87 -16.65
C SER A 45 6.38 20.36 -16.53
N ARG A 46 6.39 19.83 -15.30
CA ARG A 46 6.06 18.43 -15.06
C ARG A 46 4.58 18.37 -14.78
N THR A 47 3.79 18.38 -15.85
CA THR A 47 2.45 17.79 -15.76
C THR A 47 2.70 16.29 -15.66
N PRO A 48 2.36 15.62 -14.54
CA PRO A 48 2.42 14.17 -14.49
C PRO A 48 1.41 13.68 -15.53
N GLY A 49 1.89 13.16 -16.65
CA GLY A 49 1.03 12.50 -17.61
C GLY A 49 0.36 11.31 -16.93
N GLU A 50 -0.95 11.24 -16.97
CA GLU A 50 -1.68 9.99 -16.80
C GLU A 50 -1.11 8.97 -17.81
N PRO A 51 -0.99 7.67 -17.47
CA PRO A 51 -0.43 6.67 -18.37
C PRO A 51 -1.16 6.71 -19.72
N THR A 52 -0.50 7.27 -20.74
CA THR A 52 -1.03 7.34 -22.12
C THR A 52 -0.60 6.14 -22.94
N ALA A 53 0.30 5.32 -22.40
CA ALA A 53 0.69 4.05 -22.95
C ALA A 53 -0.17 2.95 -22.34
N GLN A 54 -0.85 2.19 -23.20
CA GLN A 54 -1.58 1.00 -22.80
C GLN A 54 -0.59 0.03 -22.11
N PRO A 55 -0.97 -0.62 -21.00
CA PRO A 55 -0.08 -1.51 -20.27
C PRO A 55 0.53 -2.57 -21.19
N THR A 56 1.81 -2.89 -20.98
CA THR A 56 2.51 -3.88 -21.79
C THR A 56 2.04 -5.31 -21.53
N SER A 57 1.34 -5.54 -20.41
CA SER A 57 0.64 -6.79 -20.08
C SER A 57 -0.53 -6.48 -19.12
N PRO A 58 -1.62 -7.25 -19.13
CA PRO A 58 -2.68 -7.10 -18.14
C PRO A 58 -2.19 -7.49 -16.75
N LEU A 59 -2.76 -6.85 -15.71
CA LEU A 59 -2.58 -7.33 -14.33
C LEU A 59 -3.29 -8.67 -14.16
N GLU A 60 -2.56 -9.66 -13.67
CA GLU A 60 -3.12 -10.96 -13.33
C GLU A 60 -3.74 -10.91 -11.93
N GLY A 61 -5.00 -11.33 -11.82
CA GLY A 61 -5.72 -11.45 -10.55
C GLY A 61 -5.26 -12.66 -9.73
N VAL A 62 -5.90 -12.88 -8.58
CA VAL A 62 -5.65 -14.08 -7.78
C VAL A 62 -6.37 -15.25 -8.44
N ALA A 63 -5.64 -16.31 -8.78
CA ALA A 63 -6.26 -17.53 -9.27
C ALA A 63 -7.19 -18.14 -8.20
N ALA A 64 -8.36 -18.62 -8.63
CA ALA A 64 -9.29 -19.33 -7.77
C ALA A 64 -8.61 -20.52 -7.09
N THR A 65 -8.58 -20.52 -5.76
CA THR A 65 -8.00 -21.58 -4.91
C THR A 65 -8.78 -21.68 -3.60
N ASP A 66 -8.86 -22.87 -3.03
CA ASP A 66 -9.39 -23.16 -1.68
C ASP A 66 -8.28 -23.17 -0.61
N SER A 67 -7.01 -23.06 -1.03
CA SER A 67 -5.86 -23.02 -0.15
C SER A 67 -5.60 -21.59 0.36
N PRO A 68 -5.72 -21.33 1.68
CA PRO A 68 -5.41 -20.01 2.24
C PRO A 68 -3.94 -19.63 2.04
N ASP A 69 -3.03 -20.61 2.00
CA ASP A 69 -1.60 -20.37 1.83
C ASP A 69 -1.28 -19.90 0.40
N GLU A 70 -1.84 -20.59 -0.60
CA GLU A 70 -1.67 -20.21 -2.01
C GLU A 70 -2.32 -18.85 -2.28
N TYR A 71 -3.52 -18.62 -1.74
CA TYR A 71 -4.22 -17.35 -1.90
C TYR A 71 -3.42 -16.19 -1.30
N ALA A 72 -2.95 -16.33 -0.07
CA ALA A 72 -2.14 -15.30 0.60
C ALA A 72 -0.83 -15.01 -0.15
N ALA A 73 -0.17 -16.04 -0.68
CA ALA A 73 1.03 -15.88 -1.51
C ALA A 73 0.76 -15.01 -2.74
N ARG A 74 -0.34 -15.26 -3.46
CA ARG A 74 -0.73 -14.46 -4.64
C ARG A 74 -1.08 -13.02 -4.30
N VAL A 75 -1.81 -12.80 -3.21
CA VAL A 75 -2.09 -11.43 -2.71
C VAL A 75 -0.77 -10.70 -2.40
N ALA A 76 0.19 -11.37 -1.77
CA ALA A 76 1.49 -10.78 -1.48
C ALA A 76 2.30 -10.45 -2.75
N GLU A 77 2.27 -11.31 -3.77
CA GLU A 77 2.88 -11.03 -5.08
C GLU A 77 2.27 -9.78 -5.73
N ILE A 78 0.95 -9.58 -5.65
CA ILE A 78 0.27 -8.40 -6.19
C ILE A 78 0.67 -7.14 -5.42
N VAL A 79 0.60 -7.17 -4.09
CA VAL A 79 0.84 -6.00 -3.23
C VAL A 79 2.31 -5.57 -3.27
N LEU A 80 3.24 -6.52 -3.30
CA LEU A 80 4.68 -6.24 -3.24
C LEU A 80 5.36 -6.25 -4.63
N GLY A 81 4.72 -6.82 -5.64
CA GLY A 81 5.19 -6.91 -7.04
C GLY A 81 4.61 -5.85 -7.96
N THR A 82 4.57 -4.59 -7.51
CA THR A 82 3.96 -3.49 -8.27
C THR A 82 4.81 -3.03 -9.45
N ASN A 83 4.15 -2.63 -10.55
CA ASN A 83 4.75 -2.00 -11.71
C ASN A 83 4.10 -0.62 -12.00
N PRO A 84 4.48 0.44 -11.23
CA PRO A 84 3.98 1.80 -11.41
C PRO A 84 4.27 2.42 -12.77
N ARG A 85 5.20 1.84 -13.54
CA ARG A 85 5.52 2.29 -14.90
C ARG A 85 4.39 2.02 -15.88
N ASP A 86 3.75 0.86 -15.77
CA ASP A 86 2.78 0.37 -16.75
C ASP A 86 1.33 0.44 -16.27
N HIS A 87 1.12 0.61 -14.96
CA HIS A 87 -0.21 0.57 -14.34
C HIS A 87 -0.44 1.75 -13.38
N ALA A 88 -1.69 2.19 -13.29
CA ALA A 88 -2.11 3.11 -12.25
C ALA A 88 -2.21 2.38 -10.91
N ARG A 89 -2.08 3.14 -9.81
CA ARG A 89 -2.32 2.62 -8.46
C ARG A 89 -3.74 2.04 -8.33
N ASP A 90 -4.70 2.73 -8.93
CA ASP A 90 -6.12 2.35 -8.89
C ASP A 90 -6.40 1.03 -9.61
N ASP A 91 -5.55 0.61 -10.56
CA ASP A 91 -5.69 -0.70 -11.20
C ASP A 91 -5.45 -1.83 -10.17
N TYR A 92 -4.41 -1.67 -9.32
CA TYR A 92 -4.11 -2.61 -8.24
C TYR A 92 -5.18 -2.57 -7.14
N LEU A 93 -5.64 -1.37 -6.76
CA LEU A 93 -6.69 -1.22 -5.76
C LEU A 93 -7.99 -1.87 -6.24
N THR A 94 -8.40 -1.61 -7.49
CA THR A 94 -9.60 -2.21 -8.09
C THR A 94 -9.50 -3.73 -8.12
N LEU A 95 -8.34 -4.26 -8.51
CA LEU A 95 -8.09 -5.70 -8.52
C LEU A 95 -8.23 -6.29 -7.11
N LEU A 96 -7.58 -5.72 -6.10
CA LEU A 96 -7.67 -6.20 -4.71
C LEU A 96 -9.08 -6.05 -4.12
N LEU A 97 -9.85 -5.02 -4.49
CA LEU A 97 -11.24 -4.86 -4.05
C LEU A 97 -12.20 -5.84 -4.74
N GLY A 98 -11.87 -6.28 -5.95
CA GLY A 98 -12.58 -7.33 -6.67
C GLY A 98 -12.43 -8.72 -6.02
N GLU A 99 -11.32 -8.92 -5.29
CA GLU A 99 -11.04 -10.14 -4.53
C GLU A 99 -11.83 -10.24 -3.21
N VAL A 100 -12.46 -9.14 -2.76
CA VAL A 100 -13.26 -9.13 -1.54
C VAL A 100 -14.70 -9.55 -1.87
N SER A 101 -15.21 -10.58 -1.20
CA SER A 101 -16.60 -11.02 -1.35
C SER A 101 -17.51 -10.41 -0.28
N ASP A 102 -18.79 -10.20 -0.58
CA ASP A 102 -19.76 -9.70 0.41
C ASP A 102 -19.96 -10.68 1.56
N GLU A 103 -19.80 -11.99 1.31
CA GLU A 103 -19.83 -13.03 2.35
C GLU A 103 -18.68 -12.88 3.34
N ALA A 104 -17.48 -12.53 2.85
CA ALA A 104 -16.27 -12.39 3.66
C ALA A 104 -16.27 -11.15 4.57
N VAL A 105 -16.97 -10.07 4.21
CA VAL A 105 -16.92 -8.79 4.97
C VAL A 105 -18.26 -8.33 5.51
N GLY A 106 -19.38 -8.81 4.97
CA GLY A 106 -20.73 -8.45 5.37
C GLY A 106 -20.94 -6.93 5.48
N GLU A 107 -21.47 -6.50 6.62
CA GLU A 107 -21.73 -5.08 6.93
C GLU A 107 -20.45 -4.20 7.00
N SER A 108 -19.25 -4.79 6.97
CA SER A 108 -17.99 -4.05 6.99
C SER A 108 -17.49 -3.66 5.60
N ARG A 109 -18.21 -3.99 4.51
CA ARG A 109 -17.82 -3.68 3.13
C ARG A 109 -17.41 -2.22 2.93
N GLU A 110 -18.16 -1.28 3.49
CA GLU A 110 -17.90 0.17 3.34
C GLU A 110 -16.58 0.63 4.01
N ARG A 111 -16.04 -0.17 4.93
CA ARG A 111 -14.79 0.14 5.65
C ARG A 111 -13.57 -0.55 5.07
N ILE A 112 -13.73 -1.41 4.05
CA ILE A 112 -12.65 -2.26 3.57
C ILE A 112 -11.66 -1.53 2.65
N GLU A 113 -12.18 -0.61 1.84
CA GLU A 113 -11.38 0.09 0.85
C GLU A 113 -10.19 0.85 1.46
N PRO A 114 -10.37 1.67 2.53
CA PRO A 114 -9.23 2.35 3.15
C PRO A 114 -8.17 1.39 3.70
N VAL A 115 -8.59 0.22 4.19
CA VAL A 115 -7.67 -0.78 4.77
C VAL A 115 -6.84 -1.45 3.67
N ILE A 116 -7.47 -1.83 2.56
CA ILE A 116 -6.77 -2.41 1.41
C ILE A 116 -5.90 -1.36 0.71
N ALA A 117 -6.40 -0.13 0.57
CA ALA A 117 -5.66 0.98 -0.03
C ALA A 117 -4.37 1.31 0.73
N ALA A 118 -4.35 1.13 2.05
CA ALA A 118 -3.17 1.32 2.88
C ALA A 118 -2.07 0.27 2.63
N ALA A 119 -2.41 -0.89 2.04
CA ALA A 119 -1.43 -1.91 1.64
C ALA A 119 -0.59 -1.51 0.42
N LEU A 120 -1.07 -0.54 -0.36
CA LEU A 120 -0.37 0.00 -1.51
C LEU A 120 0.39 1.27 -1.14
N PRO A 121 1.49 1.61 -1.85
CA PRO A 121 2.08 2.93 -1.76
C PRO A 121 1.02 4.01 -1.97
N ASP A 122 1.13 5.14 -1.27
CA ASP A 122 0.23 6.28 -1.50
C ASP A 122 0.43 6.89 -2.90
N ASP A 123 -0.48 7.78 -3.34
CA ASP A 123 -0.42 8.36 -4.69
C ASP A 123 0.90 9.09 -4.97
N TYR A 124 1.44 9.80 -3.98
CA TYR A 124 2.71 10.52 -4.13
C TYR A 124 3.88 9.54 -4.28
N GLN A 125 3.90 8.48 -3.46
CA GLN A 125 4.88 7.41 -3.54
C GLN A 125 4.77 6.69 -4.89
N TRP A 126 3.57 6.38 -5.36
CA TRP A 126 3.33 5.73 -6.66
C TRP A 126 3.88 6.57 -7.81
N LEU A 127 3.58 7.87 -7.84
CA LEU A 127 4.08 8.80 -8.84
C LEU A 127 5.61 8.88 -8.81
N ARG A 128 6.22 8.93 -7.62
CA ARG A 128 7.68 8.92 -7.48
C ARG A 128 8.27 7.61 -8.02
N GLN A 129 7.70 6.46 -7.66
CA GLN A 129 8.16 5.15 -8.16
C GLN A 129 8.08 5.10 -9.69
N ARG A 130 7.00 5.60 -10.28
CA ARG A 130 6.83 5.72 -11.73
C ARG A 130 7.88 6.62 -12.37
N ASP A 131 8.16 7.79 -11.81
CA ASP A 131 9.14 8.74 -12.34
C ASP A 131 10.56 8.16 -12.36
N TYR A 132 10.91 7.30 -11.39
CA TYR A 132 12.18 6.56 -11.37
C TYR A 132 12.16 5.25 -12.18
N GLY A 133 11.07 4.98 -12.90
CA GLY A 133 10.91 3.76 -13.68
C GLY A 133 10.97 2.49 -12.83
N GLN A 134 10.46 2.56 -11.60
CA GLN A 134 10.53 1.47 -10.65
C GLN A 134 9.63 0.32 -11.07
N VAL A 135 10.16 -0.90 -11.00
CA VAL A 135 9.42 -2.16 -11.18
C VAL A 135 9.79 -3.08 -10.03
N ASN A 136 8.79 -3.54 -9.29
CA ASN A 136 8.96 -4.45 -8.17
C ASN A 136 8.50 -5.86 -8.57
N THR A 137 9.23 -6.86 -8.11
CA THR A 137 8.81 -8.27 -8.14
C THR A 137 8.95 -8.83 -6.74
N PHE A 138 8.05 -9.72 -6.35
CA PHE A 138 8.13 -10.38 -5.05
C PHE A 138 8.23 -11.90 -5.25
N GLU A 139 9.21 -12.51 -4.61
CA GLU A 139 9.40 -13.96 -4.60
C GLU A 139 9.01 -14.48 -3.22
N VAL A 140 7.98 -15.31 -3.17
CA VAL A 140 7.49 -15.93 -1.93
C VAL A 140 8.44 -17.03 -1.51
N GLU A 141 8.87 -17.00 -0.26
CA GLU A 141 9.76 -18.01 0.33
C GLU A 141 9.02 -18.89 1.33
N HIS A 142 8.17 -18.27 2.17
CA HIS A 142 7.47 -18.95 3.25
C HIS A 142 6.07 -18.37 3.44
N VAL A 143 5.12 -19.25 3.76
CA VAL A 143 3.76 -18.90 4.20
C VAL A 143 3.47 -19.69 5.45
N TRP A 144 2.95 -19.04 6.48
CA TRP A 144 2.58 -19.69 7.74
C TRP A 144 1.44 -18.95 8.42
N GLU A 145 0.78 -19.64 9.35
CA GLU A 145 -0.17 -19.01 10.26
C GLU A 145 0.58 -18.37 11.45
N PRO A 146 0.37 -17.08 11.75
CA PRO A 146 1.05 -16.45 12.87
C PRO A 146 0.70 -17.12 14.22
N GLU A 147 1.69 -17.27 15.10
CA GLU A 147 1.51 -17.95 16.41
C GLU A 147 0.42 -17.29 17.28
N VAL A 148 0.28 -15.97 17.24
CA VAL A 148 -0.76 -15.21 17.96
C VAL A 148 -2.19 -15.63 17.60
N VAL A 149 -2.38 -16.24 16.42
CA VAL A 149 -3.68 -16.75 15.99
C VAL A 149 -4.12 -17.95 16.85
N ASP A 150 -3.17 -18.71 17.42
CA ASP A 150 -3.48 -19.83 18.32
C ASP A 150 -4.16 -19.36 19.61
N ASP A 151 -3.77 -18.21 20.15
CA ASP A 151 -4.35 -17.63 21.36
C ASP A 151 -5.80 -17.13 21.17
N VAL A 152 -6.19 -16.85 19.92
CA VAL A 152 -7.52 -16.31 19.57
C VAL A 152 -8.32 -17.25 18.68
N ARG A 153 -7.89 -18.50 18.51
CA ARG A 153 -8.48 -19.45 17.57
C ARG A 153 -9.99 -19.60 17.73
N ASP A 154 -10.45 -19.74 18.97
CA ASP A 154 -11.87 -19.91 19.31
C ASP A 154 -12.73 -18.68 18.98
N ARG A 155 -12.12 -17.55 18.66
CA ARG A 155 -12.78 -16.28 18.30
C ARG A 155 -12.76 -16.02 16.80
N ILE A 156 -12.01 -16.80 16.03
CA ILE A 156 -11.95 -16.68 14.57
C ILE A 156 -13.10 -17.52 14.01
N PRO A 157 -14.04 -16.92 13.27
CA PRO A 157 -15.14 -17.68 12.68
C PRO A 157 -14.64 -18.74 11.71
N GLU A 158 -15.42 -19.81 11.55
CA GLU A 158 -15.12 -20.87 10.58
C GLU A 158 -14.98 -20.29 9.16
N GLY A 159 -14.04 -20.85 8.40
CA GLY A 159 -13.68 -20.40 7.07
C GLY A 159 -12.71 -19.22 7.05
N TYR A 160 -12.48 -18.50 8.15
CA TYR A 160 -11.48 -17.43 8.17
C TYR A 160 -10.08 -17.98 8.44
N ALA A 161 -9.09 -17.43 7.76
CA ALA A 161 -7.69 -17.77 7.93
C ALA A 161 -6.82 -16.50 7.95
N VAL A 162 -5.70 -16.59 8.66
CA VAL A 162 -4.68 -15.53 8.71
C VAL A 162 -3.35 -16.13 8.30
N ARG A 163 -2.69 -15.54 7.31
CA ARG A 163 -1.40 -16.01 6.82
C ARG A 163 -0.40 -14.88 6.79
N THR A 164 0.78 -15.12 7.33
CA THR A 164 1.96 -14.28 7.08
C THR A 164 2.77 -14.90 5.95
N VAL A 165 3.09 -14.07 4.97
CA VAL A 165 3.91 -14.40 3.82
C VAL A 165 5.24 -13.67 3.97
N ALA A 166 6.34 -14.41 3.94
CA ALA A 166 7.68 -13.86 3.84
C ALA A 166 8.29 -14.15 2.48
N GLY A 167 9.15 -13.24 2.04
CA GLY A 167 9.86 -13.38 0.79
C GLY A 167 10.77 -12.20 0.51
N THR A 168 11.30 -12.16 -0.70
CA THR A 168 12.22 -11.12 -1.15
C THR A 168 11.58 -10.25 -2.21
N GLN A 169 11.47 -8.95 -1.94
CA GLN A 169 11.09 -7.96 -2.93
C GLN A 169 12.34 -7.49 -3.68
N THR A 170 12.37 -7.67 -4.99
CA THR A 170 13.38 -7.10 -5.88
C THR A 170 12.83 -5.89 -6.59
N THR A 171 13.47 -4.75 -6.39
CA THR A 171 13.10 -3.47 -6.99
C THR A 171 14.14 -3.10 -8.04
N ARG A 172 13.71 -2.92 -9.29
CA ARG A 172 14.54 -2.38 -10.39
C ARG A 172 14.15 -0.94 -10.64
N PHE A 173 15.11 -0.05 -10.86
CA PHE A 173 14.87 1.38 -11.04
C PHE A 173 16.00 2.06 -11.84
N THR A 174 15.79 3.32 -12.21
CA THR A 174 16.82 4.20 -12.77
C THR A 174 17.39 5.07 -11.66
N ASP A 175 18.70 5.07 -11.47
CA ASP A 175 19.37 5.87 -10.44
C ASP A 175 19.53 7.35 -10.84
N GLU A 176 20.16 8.14 -9.97
CA GLU A 176 20.37 9.58 -10.19
C GLU A 176 21.29 9.90 -11.39
N ASN A 177 22.11 8.93 -11.83
CA ASN A 177 22.98 9.07 -12.99
C ASN A 177 22.30 8.62 -14.30
N GLY A 178 21.08 8.07 -14.21
CA GLY A 178 20.36 7.51 -15.36
C GLY A 178 20.70 6.04 -15.63
N ASP A 179 21.47 5.39 -14.76
CA ASP A 179 21.86 3.99 -14.90
C ASP A 179 20.78 3.06 -14.31
N ARG A 180 20.67 1.85 -14.86
CA ARG A 180 19.80 0.83 -14.28
C ARG A 180 20.41 0.23 -13.02
N ALA A 181 19.65 0.25 -11.95
CA ALA A 181 20.01 -0.32 -10.67
C ALA A 181 18.94 -1.31 -10.18
N SER A 182 19.33 -2.13 -9.19
CA SER A 182 18.40 -3.02 -8.50
C SER A 182 18.75 -3.16 -7.02
N SER A 183 17.74 -3.31 -6.18
CA SER A 183 17.87 -3.65 -4.76
C SER A 183 16.96 -4.82 -4.42
N SER A 184 17.33 -5.59 -3.40
CA SER A 184 16.54 -6.70 -2.87
C SER A 184 16.35 -6.51 -1.37
N THR A 185 15.11 -6.60 -0.91
CA THR A 185 14.73 -6.36 0.49
C THR A 185 13.79 -7.47 0.97
N PRO A 186 14.08 -8.13 2.11
CA PRO A 186 13.14 -9.05 2.73
C PRO A 186 11.86 -8.31 3.14
N ARG A 187 10.70 -8.90 2.87
CA ARG A 187 9.39 -8.36 3.25
C ARG A 187 8.57 -9.43 3.96
N LEU A 188 7.67 -8.96 4.82
CA LEU A 188 6.59 -9.74 5.40
C LEU A 188 5.27 -9.03 5.10
N LEU A 189 4.26 -9.81 4.75
CA LEU A 189 2.89 -9.34 4.58
C LEU A 189 1.95 -10.30 5.31
N THR A 190 1.00 -9.77 6.08
CA THR A 190 -0.07 -10.59 6.65
C THR A 190 -1.35 -10.39 5.86
N VAL A 191 -2.04 -11.47 5.55
CA VAL A 191 -3.26 -11.49 4.76
C VAL A 191 -4.33 -12.22 5.56
N PHE A 192 -5.50 -11.60 5.68
CA PHE A 192 -6.70 -12.20 6.25
C PHE A 192 -7.60 -12.63 5.10
N THR A 193 -8.02 -13.89 5.11
CA THR A 193 -8.82 -14.50 4.06
C THR A 193 -10.06 -15.17 4.62
N PHE A 194 -11.06 -15.35 3.76
CA PHE A 194 -12.23 -16.19 4.01
C PHE A 194 -12.30 -17.26 2.92
N CYS A 195 -12.17 -18.52 3.32
CA CYS A 195 -12.15 -19.72 2.50
C CYS A 195 -13.29 -20.65 2.98
N PRO A 196 -14.48 -20.60 2.35
CA PRO A 196 -15.59 -21.50 2.70
C PRO A 196 -15.23 -22.96 2.37
N SER A 197 -15.85 -23.92 3.07
CA SER A 197 -15.50 -25.35 2.98
C SER A 197 -15.62 -25.95 1.56
N ASP A 198 -16.49 -25.41 0.71
CA ASP A 198 -16.77 -25.89 -0.65
C ASP A 198 -16.55 -24.79 -1.71
N GLY A 199 -15.72 -23.79 -1.42
CA GLY A 199 -15.50 -22.67 -2.32
C GLY A 199 -14.09 -22.13 -2.31
N THR A 200 -13.91 -21.02 -3.01
CA THR A 200 -12.61 -20.38 -3.19
C THR A 200 -12.41 -19.30 -2.14
N CYS A 201 -11.16 -19.12 -1.72
CA CYS A 201 -10.76 -18.04 -0.85
C CYS A 201 -11.08 -16.67 -1.45
N SER A 202 -11.39 -15.72 -0.58
CA SER A 202 -11.56 -14.31 -0.89
C SER A 202 -10.82 -13.45 0.13
N LEU A 203 -10.45 -12.24 -0.27
CA LEU A 203 -9.73 -11.31 0.56
C LEU A 203 -10.66 -10.71 1.62
N VAL A 204 -10.22 -10.74 2.88
CA VAL A 204 -10.89 -10.02 3.98
C VAL A 204 -10.14 -8.73 4.26
N SER A 205 -8.82 -8.79 4.47
CA SER A 205 -8.03 -7.60 4.83
C SER A 205 -6.52 -7.83 4.69
N ILE A 206 -5.75 -6.74 4.67
CA ILE A 206 -4.28 -6.73 4.61
C ILE A 206 -3.77 -5.75 5.68
N PRO A 207 -3.57 -6.19 6.93
CA PRO A 207 -3.11 -5.32 8.00
C PRO A 207 -1.68 -4.81 7.75
N GLN A 208 -1.46 -3.52 8.05
CA GLN A 208 -0.16 -2.84 7.96
C GLN A 208 0.81 -3.26 9.07
N GLU A 209 0.29 -3.70 10.20
CA GLU A 209 1.07 -4.15 11.35
C GLU A 209 0.87 -5.65 11.53
N VAL A 210 2.00 -6.38 11.56
CA VAL A 210 2.02 -7.77 12.01
C VAL A 210 1.61 -7.75 13.48
N LEU A 211 0.57 -8.50 13.85
CA LEU A 211 0.24 -8.79 15.24
C LEU A 211 1.53 -9.28 15.93
N ARG A 212 2.08 -8.46 16.82
CA ARG A 212 3.29 -8.75 17.62
C ARG A 212 2.90 -9.07 19.05
#